data_AF-A0A2D7PG90-F1
#
_entry.id   AF-A0A2D7PG90-F1
#
_cell.length_a   1.000
_cell.length_b   1.000
_cell.length_c   1.000
_cell.angle_alpha   90.00
_cell.angle_beta   90.00
_cell.angle_gamma   90.00
#
_symmetry.space_group_name_H-M   'P 1'
#
loop_
_entity.id
_entity.type
_entity.pdbx_description
1 polymer ?
#
loop_
_entity_poly.entity_id
_entity_poly.type
_entity_poly.pdbx_seq_one_letter_code
_entity_poly.pdbx_strand_id
1 'polypeptide(L)' 'MAITTNYEAPTGDATTVEVTFTSDSPSLTHTRTVNAVFTSGSYDATATAARVAEVALGVENKIVVGAISVPAEE' A
#
# COMPACT_ATOMS: atom_id res chain seq x y z
N MET A 1 11.81 4.68 8.40
CA MET A 1 12.05 3.47 7.58
C MET A 1 11.37 3.70 6.25
N ALA A 2 12.06 3.62 5.12
CA ALA A 2 11.37 3.86 3.84
C ALA A 2 10.53 2.64 3.46
N ILE A 3 9.24 2.84 3.18
CA ILE A 3 8.38 1.83 2.57
C ILE A 3 8.31 2.12 1.08
N THR A 4 8.76 1.16 0.27
CA THR A 4 8.58 1.22 -1.19
C THR A 4 7.22 0.66 -1.54
N THR A 5 6.50 1.32 -2.45
CA THR A 5 5.16 0.89 -2.89
C THR A 5 5.17 0.56 -4.37
N ASN A 6 4.50 -0.53 -4.75
CA ASN A 6 4.31 -0.92 -6.14
C ASN A 6 2.84 -1.32 -6.37
N TYR A 7 2.23 -0.77 -7.42
CA TYR A 7 0.85 -1.06 -7.82
C TYR A 7 0.61 -0.62 -9.27
N GLU A 8 -0.43 -1.17 -9.89
CA GLU A 8 -0.91 -0.78 -11.22
C GLU A 8 -2.24 -0.03 -11.13
N ALA A 9 -2.59 0.71 -12.19
CA ALA A 9 -3.89 1.36 -12.28
C ALA A 9 -5.04 0.32 -12.26
N PRO A 10 -6.20 0.64 -11.66
CA PRO A 10 -7.32 -0.28 -11.64
C PRO A 10 -7.85 -0.50 -13.07
N THR A 11 -8.32 -1.71 -13.36
CA THR A 11 -8.85 -2.10 -14.68
C THR A 11 -10.37 -2.32 -14.62
N GLY A 12 -11.06 -2.02 -15.73
CA GLY A 12 -12.51 -2.15 -15.82
C GLY A 12 -13.24 -1.31 -14.76
N ASP A 13 -14.16 -1.94 -14.04
CA ASP A 13 -14.98 -1.30 -12.99
C ASP A 13 -14.35 -1.39 -11.59
N ALA A 14 -13.06 -1.75 -11.48
CA ALA A 14 -12.39 -1.90 -10.19
C ALA A 14 -12.24 -0.55 -9.48
N THR A 15 -12.62 -0.49 -8.20
CA THR A 15 -12.53 0.72 -7.36
C THR A 15 -11.37 0.66 -6.36
N THR A 16 -10.53 -0.37 -6.47
CA THR A 16 -9.37 -0.61 -5.60
C THR A 16 -8.16 -1.02 -6.43
N VAL A 17 -6.98 -0.69 -5.94
CA VAL A 17 -5.70 -1.18 -6.45
C VAL A 17 -5.06 -2.12 -5.44
N GLU A 18 -4.44 -3.20 -5.90
CA GLU A 18 -3.59 -4.04 -5.08
C GLU A 18 -2.21 -3.39 -4.97
N VAL A 19 -1.77 -3.13 -3.74
CA VAL A 19 -0.49 -2.46 -3.48
C VAL A 19 0.40 -3.37 -2.68
N THR A 20 1.63 -3.54 -3.17
CA THR A 20 2.72 -4.21 -2.46
C THR A 20 3.55 -3.17 -1.75
N PHE A 21 3.67 -3.31 -0.42
CA PHE A 21 4.49 -2.47 0.46
C PHE A 21 5.74 -3.28 0.86
N THR A 22 6.92 -2.76 0.55
CA THR A 22 8.19 -3.39 0.90
C THR A 22 8.93 -2.53 1.90
N SER A 23 9.32 -3.15 3.01
CA SER A 23 10.19 -2.59 4.05
C SER A 23 11.56 -3.25 3.94
N ASP A 24 12.62 -2.46 4.10
CA ASP A 24 14.00 -2.98 4.10
C ASP A 24 14.50 -3.32 5.51
N SER A 25 13.84 -2.85 6.58
CA SER A 25 14.34 -3.01 7.97
C SER A 25 13.22 -2.99 9.03
N PRO A 26 12.55 -4.12 9.31
CA PRO A 26 12.85 -5.48 8.85
C PRO A 26 12.56 -5.66 7.36
N SER A 27 13.32 -6.55 6.71
CA SER A 27 13.03 -6.97 5.34
C SER A 27 11.72 -7.76 5.33
N LEU A 28 10.65 -7.12 4.85
CA LEU A 28 9.34 -7.76 4.71
C LEU A 28 8.54 -7.14 3.58
N THR A 29 7.64 -7.94 3.04
CA THR A 29 6.68 -7.51 2.04
C THR A 29 5.27 -7.72 2.58
N HIS A 30 4.43 -6.72 2.41
CA HIS A 30 3.03 -6.75 2.82
C HIS A 30 2.15 -6.27 1.67
N THR A 31 1.21 -7.10 1.23
CA THR A 31 0.28 -6.74 0.16
C THR A 31 -1.10 -6.46 0.73
N ARG A 32 -1.73 -5.38 0.28
CA ARG A 32 -3.11 -5.06 0.63
C ARG A 32 -3.79 -4.23 -0.45
N THR A 33 -5.11 -4.27 -0.46
CA THR A 33 -5.91 -3.39 -1.30
C THR A 33 -5.97 -1.97 -0.72
N VAL A 34 -5.92 -0.99 -1.62
CA VAL A 34 -6.10 0.44 -1.33
C VAL A 34 -7.19 0.97 -2.25
N ASN A 35 -8.04 1.84 -1.72
CA ASN A 35 -9.09 2.47 -2.53
C ASN A 35 -8.45 3.36 -3.60
N ALA A 36 -8.82 3.12 -4.86
CA ALA A 36 -8.45 3.99 -5.96
C ALA A 36 -9.29 5.27 -5.89
N VAL A 37 -8.68 6.39 -6.23
CA VAL A 37 -9.36 7.69 -6.24
C VAL A 37 -9.80 8.01 -7.66
N PHE A 38 -11.04 8.47 -7.78
CA PHE A 38 -11.63 8.89 -9.06
C PHE A 38 -12.07 10.35 -8.93
N THR A 39 -11.64 11.17 -9.88
CA THR A 39 -12.00 12.58 -9.98
C THR A 39 -12.89 12.75 -11.21
N SER A 40 -14.12 13.25 -11.00
CA SER A 40 -15.11 13.38 -12.08
C SER A 40 -15.40 12.07 -12.83
N GLY A 41 -15.35 10.93 -12.13
CA GLY A 41 -15.63 9.60 -12.69
C GLY A 41 -14.45 8.93 -13.40
N SER A 42 -13.31 9.61 -13.53
CA SER A 42 -12.09 9.08 -14.14
C SER A 42 -11.05 8.76 -13.07
N TYR A 43 -10.26 7.70 -13.29
CA TYR A 43 -9.17 7.34 -12.38
C TYR A 43 -8.16 8.48 -12.25
N ASP A 44 -7.87 8.87 -11.01
CA ASP A 44 -6.92 9.92 -10.67
C ASP A 44 -5.66 9.28 -10.08
N ALA A 45 -4.61 9.17 -10.91
CA ALA A 45 -3.35 8.55 -10.53
C ALA A 45 -2.64 9.34 -9.41
N THR A 46 -2.70 10.67 -9.44
CA THR A 46 -2.03 11.52 -8.45
C THR A 46 -2.72 11.42 -7.09
N ALA A 47 -4.05 11.49 -7.07
CA ALA A 47 -4.82 11.34 -5.84
C ALA A 47 -4.74 9.91 -5.29
N THR A 48 -4.68 8.90 -6.16
CA THR A 48 -4.45 7.51 -5.75
C THR A 48 -3.05 7.34 -5.15
N ALA A 49 -2.01 7.92 -5.76
CA ALA A 49 -0.66 7.89 -5.21
C ALA A 49 -0.58 8.55 -3.82
N ALA A 50 -1.26 9.69 -3.63
CA ALA A 50 -1.38 10.31 -2.32
C ALA A 50 -2.06 9.38 -1.30
N ARG A 51 -3.16 8.72 -1.70
CA ARG A 51 -3.85 7.75 -0.86
C ARG A 51 -2.98 6.55 -0.50
N VAL A 52 -2.19 6.04 -1.45
CA VAL A 52 -1.22 4.96 -1.23
C VAL A 52 -0.13 5.40 -0.25
N ALA A 53 0.38 6.63 -0.35
CA ALA A 53 1.38 7.16 0.57
C ALA A 53 0.85 7.26 2.02
N GLU A 54 -0.39 7.72 2.22
CA GLU A 54 -1.03 7.71 3.54
C GLU A 54 -1.12 6.29 4.13
N VAL A 55 -1.47 5.31 3.29
CA VAL A 55 -1.52 3.91 3.71
C VAL A 55 -0.12 3.38 4.03
N ALA A 56 0.90 3.77 3.26
CA ALA A 56 2.29 3.38 3.51
C ALA A 56 2.78 3.84 4.89
N LEU A 57 2.43 5.07 5.31
CA LEU A 57 2.73 5.56 6.67
C LEU A 57 2.06 4.70 7.75
N GLY A 58 0.81 4.30 7.51
CA GLY A 58 0.10 3.37 8.40
C GLY A 58 0.74 1.98 8.47
N VAL A 59 1.25 1.48 7.34
CA VAL A 59 1.98 0.20 7.26
C VAL A 59 3.32 0.32 7.98
N GLU A 60 4.08 1.39 7.77
CA GLU A 60 5.33 1.66 8.48
C GLU A 60 5.11 1.64 10.00
N ASN A 61 4.12 2.38 10.50
CA ASN A 61 3.83 2.41 11.92
C ASN A 61 3.42 1.03 12.47
N LYS A 62 2.63 0.25 11.71
CA LYS A 62 2.26 -1.12 12.08
C LYS A 62 3.46 -2.07 12.15
N ILE A 63 4.46 -1.88 11.29
CA ILE A 63 5.72 -2.64 11.34
C ILE A 63 6.52 -2.25 12.58
N VAL A 64 6.64 -0.95 12.85
CA VAL A 64 7.36 -0.42 14.03
C VAL A 64 6.79 -0.95 15.34
N VAL A 65 5.46 -1.01 15.47
CA VAL A 65 4.79 -1.55 16.68
C VAL A 65 4.67 -3.09 16.67
N GLY A 66 5.20 -3.78 15.67
CA GLY A 66 5.18 -5.24 15.57
C GLY A 66 3.82 -5.86 15.22
N ALA A 67 2.84 -5.06 14.81
CA ALA A 67 1.54 -5.56 14.36
C ALA A 67 1.60 -6.18 12.95
N ILE A 68 2.56 -5.75 12.12
CA ILE A 68 2.97 -6.42 10.89
C ILE A 68 4.41 -6.88 11.11
N SER A 69 4.62 -8.18 11.24
CA SER A 69 5.94 -8.78 11.36
C SER A 69 6.08 -9.93 10.38
N VAL A 70 7.32 -10.34 10.12
CA VAL A 70 7.56 -11.63 9.45
C VAL A 70 6.90 -12.74 10.27
N PRO A 71 6.32 -13.77 9.61
CA PRO A 71 5.83 -14.95 10.32
C PRO A 71 6.96 -15.50 11.19
N ALA A 72 6.68 -15.78 12.46
CA ALA A 72 7.63 -16.50 13.29
C ALA A 72 7.79 -17.90 12.69
N GLU A 73 9.00 -18.28 12.29
CA GLU A 73 9.31 -19.68 12.00
C GLU A 73 9.08 -20.47 13.30
N GLU A 74 8.15 -21.43 13.26
CA GLU A 74 7.88 -22.35 14.37
C GLU A 74 9.00 -23.39 14.55
#